data_AF-A0A951UI57-F1
#
_entry.id   AF-A0A951UI57-F1
#
_cell.length_a   1.000
_cell.length_b   1.000
_cell.length_c   1.000
_cell.angle_alpha   90.00
_cell.angle_beta   90.00
_cell.angle_gamma   90.00
#
_symmetry.space_group_name_H-M   'P 1'
#
loop_
_entity.id
_entity.type
_entity.pdbx_description
1 polymer ?
#
loop_
_entity_poly.entity_id
_entity_poly.type
_entity_poly.pdbx_seq_one_letter_code
_entity_poly.pdbx_strand_id
1 'polypeptide(L)'
;MNKNHNFQPPLLPVQWSSAYITYWSPMKQGNFISSGSVWFDYESEVYRIDGIFNPWDVEKTGYQLWMSEVTFYGQGKSLVYKLPYHIKQEDDVTEAFSYDVAELEAQEVKANNSIVPRDILITGKATFKGTEQILGIEVDCWEFDRDNSFNMHRFYLKKGSNELVRMQQFKNGQMLIRDLPNPSTEQIDQKVFKY
;
A
#
# COMPACT_ATOMS: atom_id res chain seq x y z
N MET A 1 -17.58 -29.62 -17.74
CA MET A 1 -18.05 -29.66 -16.34
C MET A 1 -16.96 -29.05 -15.47
N ASN A 2 -17.08 -27.77 -15.13
CA ASN A 2 -16.10 -27.10 -14.28
C ASN A 2 -16.30 -27.59 -12.85
N LYS A 3 -15.33 -28.36 -12.34
CA LYS A 3 -15.24 -28.66 -10.92
C LYS A 3 -15.01 -27.31 -10.22
N ASN A 4 -16.01 -26.84 -9.49
CA ASN A 4 -15.84 -25.77 -8.50
C ASN A 4 -14.83 -26.28 -7.46
N HIS A 5 -13.55 -26.08 -7.72
CA HIS A 5 -12.53 -26.16 -6.69
C HIS A 5 -12.87 -25.06 -5.70
N ASN A 6 -13.34 -25.46 -4.52
CA ASN A 6 -13.71 -24.57 -3.44
C ASN A 6 -12.40 -24.05 -2.82
N PHE A 7 -11.74 -23.12 -3.50
CA PHE A 7 -10.54 -22.46 -3.00
C PHE A 7 -10.96 -21.54 -1.85
N GLN A 8 -10.69 -21.97 -0.61
CA GLN A 8 -10.82 -21.08 0.54
C GLN A 8 -9.79 -19.95 0.42
N PRO A 9 -10.18 -18.69 0.66
CA PRO A 9 -9.23 -17.58 0.66
C PRO A 9 -8.15 -17.79 1.73
N PRO A 10 -6.85 -17.65 1.39
CA PRO A 10 -5.79 -17.82 2.35
C PRO A 10 -5.70 -16.61 3.30
N LEU A 11 -5.11 -16.84 4.47
CA LEU A 11 -4.55 -15.76 5.27
C LEU A 11 -3.29 -15.22 4.59
N LEU A 12 -3.02 -13.92 4.72
CA LEU A 12 -1.73 -13.35 4.38
C LEU A 12 -0.61 -13.96 5.27
N PRO A 13 0.67 -13.82 4.87
CA PRO A 13 1.80 -14.26 5.68
C PRO A 13 1.75 -13.65 7.08
N VAL A 14 2.33 -14.34 8.07
CA VAL A 14 2.37 -13.86 9.46
C VAL A 14 3.10 -12.52 9.58
N GLN A 15 4.14 -12.35 8.78
CA GLN A 15 4.82 -11.09 8.54
C GLN A 15 5.21 -11.02 7.08
N TRP A 16 5.26 -9.82 6.53
CA TRP A 16 5.76 -9.59 5.18
C TRP A 16 6.26 -8.16 5.00
N SER A 17 7.15 -7.98 4.04
CA SER A 17 7.62 -6.68 3.60
C SER A 17 7.81 -6.65 2.10
N SER A 18 7.83 -5.45 1.52
CA SER A 18 8.13 -5.26 0.11
C SER A 18 8.45 -3.80 -0.16
N ALA A 19 9.17 -3.52 -1.26
CA ALA A 19 9.00 -2.23 -1.90
C ALA A 19 7.57 -2.13 -2.45
N TYR A 20 7.09 -0.93 -2.71
CA TYR A 20 5.82 -0.78 -3.42
C TYR A 20 5.92 0.29 -4.51
N ILE A 21 5.06 0.15 -5.52
CA ILE A 21 4.80 1.15 -6.55
C ILE A 21 3.30 1.41 -6.55
N THR A 22 2.89 2.65 -6.29
CA THR A 22 1.48 3.06 -6.25
C THR A 22 1.15 3.93 -7.45
N TYR A 23 0.07 3.61 -8.15
CA TYR A 23 -0.40 4.35 -9.33
C TYR A 23 -1.90 4.19 -9.53
N TRP A 24 -2.46 4.91 -10.51
CA TRP A 24 -3.89 4.96 -10.78
C TRP A 24 -4.26 4.27 -12.08
N SER A 25 -5.51 3.80 -12.18
CA SER A 25 -6.07 3.30 -13.43
C SER A 25 -7.51 3.78 -13.67
N PRO A 26 -7.81 4.42 -14.82
CA PRO A 26 -6.82 4.98 -15.77
C PRO A 26 -6.00 6.08 -15.11
N MET A 27 -4.80 6.41 -15.59
CA MET A 27 -4.08 7.60 -15.12
C MET A 27 -4.78 8.87 -15.61
N LYS A 28 -5.01 9.84 -14.73
CA LYS A 28 -5.58 11.17 -15.04
C LYS A 28 -4.56 12.27 -14.74
N GLN A 29 -4.81 13.47 -15.26
CA GLN A 29 -4.09 14.67 -14.84
C GLN A 29 -4.17 14.84 -13.32
N GLY A 30 -3.05 15.19 -12.69
CA GLY A 30 -2.91 15.28 -11.23
C GLY A 30 -2.64 13.93 -10.54
N ASN A 31 -2.83 12.79 -11.21
CA ASN A 31 -2.33 11.52 -10.70
C ASN A 31 -0.82 11.43 -10.95
N PHE A 32 -0.12 10.78 -10.02
CA PHE A 32 1.29 10.46 -10.16
C PHE A 32 1.55 9.02 -9.69
N ILE A 33 2.68 8.51 -10.15
CA ILE A 33 3.24 7.24 -9.67
C ILE A 33 4.15 7.57 -8.50
N SER A 34 4.03 6.84 -7.40
CA SER A 34 4.98 6.91 -6.29
C SER A 34 5.52 5.53 -5.93
N SER A 35 6.62 5.51 -5.20
CA SER A 35 7.18 4.30 -4.63
C SER A 35 7.54 4.50 -3.17
N GLY A 36 7.79 3.38 -2.50
CA GLY A 36 8.13 3.35 -1.09
C GLY A 36 8.45 1.93 -0.63
N SER A 37 8.40 1.72 0.68
CA SER A 37 8.58 0.42 1.30
C SER A 37 7.54 0.22 2.38
N VAL A 38 7.17 -1.04 2.60
CA VAL A 38 6.13 -1.42 3.55
C VAL A 38 6.52 -2.68 4.30
N TRP A 39 6.12 -2.73 5.58
CA TRP A 39 6.35 -3.84 6.50
C TRP A 39 5.07 -4.08 7.29
N PHE A 40 4.65 -5.34 7.39
CA PHE A 40 3.54 -5.79 8.23
C PHE A 40 4.04 -6.93 9.11
N ASP A 41 3.86 -6.81 10.42
CA ASP A 41 4.07 -7.87 11.39
C ASP A 41 2.76 -8.04 12.17
N TYR A 42 2.01 -9.09 11.83
CA TYR A 42 0.69 -9.33 12.42
C TYR A 42 0.75 -9.93 13.81
N GLU A 43 1.87 -10.55 14.21
CA GLU A 43 2.06 -11.06 15.58
C GLU A 43 2.33 -9.92 16.56
N SER A 44 3.12 -8.93 16.13
CA SER A 44 3.43 -7.73 16.91
C SER A 44 2.38 -6.62 16.78
N GLU A 45 1.31 -6.87 16.04
CA GLU A 45 0.22 -5.93 15.76
C GLU A 45 0.68 -4.56 15.24
N VAL A 46 1.65 -4.57 14.32
CA VAL A 46 2.32 -3.38 13.82
C VAL A 46 2.52 -3.41 12.30
N TYR A 47 2.45 -2.24 11.67
CA TYR A 47 2.92 -2.06 10.31
C TYR A 47 3.66 -0.73 10.14
N ARG A 48 4.49 -0.63 9.11
CA ARG A 48 5.19 0.59 8.71
C ARG A 48 5.04 0.83 7.22
N ILE A 49 4.82 2.08 6.81
CA ILE A 49 4.78 2.51 5.41
C ILE A 49 5.63 3.77 5.27
N ASP A 50 6.61 3.70 4.36
CA ASP A 50 7.48 4.82 4.04
C ASP A 50 7.39 5.13 2.56
N GLY A 51 7.18 6.39 2.18
CA GLY A 51 7.26 6.82 0.79
C GLY A 51 6.53 8.11 0.48
N ILE A 52 6.47 8.47 -0.80
CA ILE A 52 5.67 9.61 -1.25
C ILE A 52 4.19 9.21 -1.16
N PHE A 53 3.45 9.96 -0.33
CA PHE A 53 2.06 9.69 -0.02
C PHE A 53 1.18 9.78 -1.27
N ASN A 54 0.33 8.77 -1.50
CA ASN A 54 -0.49 8.68 -2.71
C ASN A 54 -1.84 8.02 -2.40
N PRO A 55 -2.99 8.68 -2.70
CA PRO A 55 -3.16 10.02 -3.27
C PRO A 55 -2.61 11.14 -2.40
N TRP A 56 -2.10 12.17 -3.06
CA TRP A 56 -1.87 13.49 -2.47
C TRP A 56 -2.26 14.56 -3.49
N ASP A 57 -3.03 15.56 -3.08
CA ASP A 57 -3.51 16.62 -3.96
C ASP A 57 -2.49 17.75 -4.00
N VAL A 58 -1.51 17.63 -4.90
CA VAL A 58 -0.41 18.60 -5.03
C VAL A 58 -0.94 19.97 -5.47
N GLU A 59 -1.96 20.03 -6.33
CA GLU A 59 -2.55 21.29 -6.79
C GLU A 59 -3.19 22.07 -5.63
N LYS A 60 -3.87 21.35 -4.73
CA LYS A 60 -4.48 21.95 -3.54
C LYS A 60 -3.49 22.30 -2.44
N THR A 61 -2.47 21.46 -2.24
CA THR A 61 -1.54 21.58 -1.10
C THR A 61 -0.29 22.39 -1.41
N GLY A 62 0.09 22.47 -2.69
CA GLY A 62 1.30 23.16 -3.15
C GLY A 62 2.61 22.38 -2.93
N TYR A 63 2.55 21.10 -2.54
CA TYR A 63 3.74 20.27 -2.30
C TYR A 63 3.48 18.78 -2.51
N GLN A 64 4.54 18.01 -2.71
CA GLN A 64 4.53 16.56 -2.56
C GLN A 64 4.83 16.20 -1.11
N LEU A 65 4.18 15.18 -0.56
CA LEU A 65 4.38 14.75 0.82
C LEU A 65 5.14 13.44 0.88
N TRP A 66 6.34 13.43 1.44
CA TRP A 66 6.93 12.19 1.96
C TRP A 66 6.39 11.93 3.36
N MET A 67 6.07 10.67 3.64
CA MET A 67 5.59 10.25 4.95
C MET A 67 6.22 8.92 5.35
N SER A 68 6.59 8.81 6.62
CA SER A 68 6.82 7.54 7.30
C SER A 68 5.78 7.39 8.40
N GLU A 69 5.06 6.28 8.39
CA GLU A 69 4.04 5.97 9.39
C GLU A 69 4.33 4.59 9.98
N VAL A 70 4.49 4.53 11.30
CA VAL A 70 4.53 3.28 12.07
C VAL A 70 3.26 3.20 12.90
N THR A 71 2.44 2.20 12.63
CA THR A 71 1.14 2.00 13.26
C THR A 71 1.16 0.77 14.15
N PHE A 72 1.05 0.99 15.46
CA PHE A 72 0.84 -0.04 16.47
C PHE A 72 -0.67 -0.19 16.71
N TYR A 73 -1.36 -0.90 15.82
CA TYR A 73 -2.82 -0.97 15.85
C TYR A 73 -3.36 -1.74 17.05
N GLY A 74 -2.58 -2.69 17.60
CA GLY A 74 -2.88 -3.33 18.89
C GLY A 74 -2.91 -2.36 20.08
N GLN A 75 -2.19 -1.24 19.95
CA GLN A 75 -2.13 -0.16 20.93
C GLN A 75 -3.01 1.05 20.55
N GLY A 76 -3.67 1.01 19.38
CA GLY A 76 -4.53 2.07 18.90
C GLY A 76 -3.80 3.38 18.56
N LYS A 77 -2.53 3.33 18.16
CA LYS A 77 -1.72 4.53 17.88
C LYS A 77 -0.79 4.39 16.67
N SER A 78 -0.47 5.52 16.05
CA SER A 78 0.55 5.64 15.00
C SER A 78 1.51 6.77 15.29
N LEU A 79 2.79 6.54 15.00
CA LEU A 79 3.80 7.59 14.88
C LEU A 79 3.92 7.97 13.41
N VAL A 80 3.71 9.25 13.10
CA VAL A 80 3.66 9.75 11.73
C VAL A 80 4.66 10.88 11.57
N TYR A 81 5.56 10.72 10.61
CA TYR A 81 6.56 11.70 10.21
C TYR A 81 6.19 12.23 8.83
N LYS A 82 6.13 13.55 8.70
CA LYS A 82 5.75 14.23 7.47
C LYS A 82 6.85 15.17 7.04
N LEU A 83 7.19 15.10 5.76
CA LEU A 83 8.18 15.98 5.15
C LEU A 83 7.63 16.52 3.83
N PRO A 84 7.08 17.76 3.84
CA PRO A 84 6.64 18.46 2.63
C PRO A 84 7.81 18.85 1.72
N TYR A 85 7.65 18.59 0.42
CA TYR A 85 8.56 18.95 -0.67
C TYR A 85 7.88 19.96 -1.60
N HIS A 86 8.26 21.22 -1.51
CA HIS A 86 7.73 22.31 -2.34
C HIS A 86 8.55 22.45 -3.62
N ILE A 87 7.89 22.42 -4.76
CA ILE A 87 8.54 22.65 -6.05
C ILE A 87 8.79 24.16 -6.18
N LYS A 88 10.05 24.53 -6.39
CA LYS A 88 10.49 25.90 -6.67
C LYS A 88 10.97 25.99 -8.11
N GLN A 89 10.28 26.78 -8.93
CA GLN A 89 10.79 27.08 -10.27
C GLN A 89 11.99 28.01 -10.15
N GLU A 90 13.04 27.73 -10.90
CA GLU A 90 14.21 28.60 -10.95
C GLU A 90 14.00 29.66 -12.02
N ASP A 91 14.16 30.94 -11.64
CA ASP A 91 13.76 32.09 -12.45
C ASP A 91 14.52 32.21 -13.79
N ASP A 92 15.66 31.52 -13.95
CA ASP A 92 16.60 31.70 -15.07
C ASP A 92 16.77 30.49 -16.00
N VAL A 93 16.06 29.37 -15.76
CA VAL A 93 16.15 28.18 -16.63
C VAL A 93 14.77 27.57 -16.84
N THR A 94 14.32 27.54 -18.10
CA THR A 94 12.96 27.13 -18.51
C THR A 94 12.57 25.69 -18.14
N GLU A 95 13.50 24.88 -17.62
CA GLU A 95 13.28 23.47 -17.26
C GLU A 95 13.95 23.06 -15.94
N ALA A 96 14.53 23.99 -15.18
CA ALA A 96 15.11 23.66 -13.87
C ALA A 96 14.12 23.95 -12.75
N PHE A 97 14.01 23.00 -11.82
CA PHE A 97 13.29 23.18 -10.56
C PHE A 97 14.10 22.59 -9.42
N SER A 98 13.97 23.20 -8.25
CA SER A 98 14.52 22.69 -6.99
C SER A 98 13.38 22.35 -6.02
N TYR A 99 13.74 21.65 -4.94
CA TYR A 99 12.83 21.38 -3.85
C TYR A 99 13.24 22.19 -2.63
N ASP A 100 12.30 22.97 -2.09
CA ASP A 100 12.37 23.48 -0.74
C ASP A 100 11.70 22.44 0.18
N VAL A 101 12.47 21.91 1.13
CA VAL A 101 12.00 20.89 2.08
C VAL A 101 11.65 21.57 3.39
N ALA A 102 10.41 21.40 3.85
CA ALA A 102 9.96 21.95 5.13
C ALA A 102 10.54 21.17 6.32
N GLU A 103 10.33 21.66 7.54
CA GLU A 103 10.76 20.94 8.75
C GLU A 103 10.03 19.60 8.88
N LEU A 104 10.74 18.60 9.43
CA LEU A 104 10.17 17.31 9.73
C LEU A 104 9.15 17.43 10.87
N GLU A 105 7.89 17.17 10.58
CA GLU A 105 6.84 17.11 11.59
C GLU A 105 6.67 15.67 12.06
N ALA A 106 6.80 15.43 13.37
CA ALA A 106 6.52 14.15 13.99
C ALA A 106 5.32 14.27 14.94
N GLN A 107 4.35 13.36 14.79
CA GLN A 107 3.14 13.36 15.63
C GLN A 107 2.70 11.94 15.98
N GLU A 108 2.23 11.75 17.21
CA GLU A 108 1.45 10.57 17.57
C GLU A 108 -0.03 10.84 17.27
N VAL A 109 -0.67 9.95 16.50
CA VAL A 109 -2.09 10.03 16.16
C VAL A 109 -2.81 8.76 16.57
N LYS A 110 -4.12 8.86 16.82
CA LYS A 110 -4.94 7.68 17.08
C LYS A 110 -5.01 6.83 15.82
N ALA A 111 -4.74 5.55 15.98
CA ALA A 111 -4.88 4.55 14.93
C ALA A 111 -6.01 3.59 15.27
N ASN A 112 -6.61 3.02 14.23
CA ASN A 112 -7.51 1.89 14.36
C ASN A 112 -6.79 0.63 13.85
N ASN A 113 -7.56 -0.42 13.57
CA ASN A 113 -7.07 -1.69 13.03
C ASN A 113 -6.10 -1.55 11.84
N SER A 114 -5.35 -2.62 11.55
CA SER A 114 -4.50 -2.71 10.34
C SER A 114 -5.28 -2.31 9.08
N ILE A 115 -4.62 -1.55 8.19
CA ILE A 115 -5.19 -1.16 6.89
C ILE A 115 -5.28 -2.34 5.90
N VAL A 116 -4.52 -3.41 6.17
CA VAL A 116 -4.56 -4.68 5.44
C VAL A 116 -4.52 -5.79 6.49
N PRO A 117 -5.67 -6.14 7.11
CA PRO A 117 -5.72 -7.24 8.08
C PRO A 117 -5.25 -8.55 7.47
N ARG A 118 -4.70 -9.44 8.30
CA ARG A 118 -4.15 -10.72 7.82
C ARG A 118 -5.21 -11.60 7.15
N ASP A 119 -6.43 -11.53 7.65
CA ASP A 119 -7.61 -12.28 7.21
C ASP A 119 -8.47 -11.50 6.20
N ILE A 120 -7.97 -10.39 5.63
CA ILE A 120 -8.74 -9.47 4.79
C ILE A 120 -9.49 -10.19 3.66
N LEU A 121 -8.91 -11.22 3.06
CA LEU A 121 -9.54 -12.01 2.00
C LEU A 121 -10.75 -12.82 2.51
N ILE A 122 -10.69 -13.31 3.75
CA ILE A 122 -11.78 -14.06 4.37
C ILE A 122 -12.88 -13.08 4.81
N THR A 123 -12.53 -12.04 5.57
CA THR A 123 -13.49 -11.04 6.08
C THR A 123 -14.14 -10.25 4.95
N GLY A 124 -13.38 -9.99 3.89
CA GLY A 124 -13.84 -9.33 2.66
C GLY A 124 -14.54 -10.28 1.67
N LYS A 125 -14.78 -11.54 2.07
CA LYS A 125 -15.48 -12.58 1.28
C LYS A 125 -14.92 -12.72 -0.14
N ALA A 126 -13.60 -12.67 -0.28
CA ALA A 126 -12.96 -12.74 -1.56
C ALA A 126 -13.21 -14.11 -2.23
N THR A 127 -13.29 -14.10 -3.55
CA THR A 127 -13.50 -15.30 -4.37
C THR A 127 -12.39 -15.44 -5.38
N PHE A 128 -11.91 -16.66 -5.57
CA PHE A 128 -10.91 -16.97 -6.59
C PHE A 128 -11.49 -16.79 -7.99
N LYS A 129 -10.79 -16.05 -8.85
CA LYS A 129 -11.23 -15.73 -10.23
C LYS A 129 -10.37 -16.36 -11.33
N GLY A 130 -9.31 -17.07 -10.96
CA GLY A 130 -8.38 -17.67 -11.90
C GLY A 130 -6.95 -17.17 -11.70
N THR A 131 -6.10 -17.43 -12.69
CA THR A 131 -4.69 -17.08 -12.67
C THR A 131 -4.34 -16.09 -13.77
N GLU A 132 -3.38 -15.22 -13.51
CA GLU A 132 -2.89 -14.19 -14.45
C GLU A 132 -1.37 -14.06 -14.35
N GLN A 133 -0.76 -13.26 -15.23
CA GLN A 133 0.67 -12.92 -15.20
C GLN A 133 0.83 -11.45 -14.78
N ILE A 134 1.50 -11.21 -13.65
CA ILE A 134 1.75 -9.86 -13.12
C ILE A 134 3.22 -9.76 -12.72
N LEU A 135 3.92 -8.72 -13.18
CA LEU A 135 5.35 -8.51 -12.93
C LEU A 135 6.22 -9.72 -13.34
N GLY A 136 5.79 -10.48 -14.36
CA GLY A 136 6.45 -11.71 -14.82
C GLY A 136 6.25 -12.94 -13.92
N ILE A 137 5.33 -12.86 -12.95
CA ILE A 137 5.00 -13.92 -11.99
C ILE A 137 3.57 -14.40 -12.24
N GLU A 138 3.37 -15.72 -12.22
CA GLU A 138 2.02 -16.30 -12.24
C GLU A 138 1.33 -16.10 -10.88
N VAL A 139 0.15 -15.50 -10.89
CA VAL A 139 -0.58 -15.10 -9.68
C VAL A 139 -1.99 -15.68 -9.65
N ASP A 140 -2.47 -16.00 -8.46
CA ASP A 140 -3.86 -16.28 -8.13
C ASP A 140 -4.62 -14.97 -7.89
N CYS A 141 -5.72 -14.77 -8.62
CA CYS A 141 -6.57 -13.58 -8.53
C CYS A 141 -7.71 -13.81 -7.54
N TRP A 142 -7.78 -12.97 -6.50
CA TRP A 142 -8.82 -12.97 -5.48
C TRP A 142 -9.61 -11.67 -5.54
N GLU A 143 -10.88 -11.76 -5.95
CA GLU A 143 -11.78 -10.61 -6.07
C GLU A 143 -12.67 -10.52 -4.84
N PHE A 144 -12.66 -9.35 -4.20
CA PHE A 144 -13.45 -9.05 -3.02
C PHE A 144 -14.94 -8.84 -3.38
N ASP A 145 -15.81 -9.08 -2.41
CA ASP A 145 -17.22 -8.72 -2.54
C ASP A 145 -17.38 -7.19 -2.71
N ARG A 146 -18.38 -6.73 -3.48
CA ARG A 146 -18.52 -5.30 -3.82
C ARG A 146 -18.77 -4.42 -2.60
N ASP A 147 -19.44 -4.96 -1.59
CA ASP A 147 -19.82 -4.24 -0.37
C ASP A 147 -18.83 -4.47 0.78
N ASN A 148 -17.61 -4.93 0.47
CA ASN A 148 -16.59 -5.12 1.51
C ASN A 148 -16.20 -3.77 2.16
N SER A 149 -15.99 -3.79 3.48
CA SER A 149 -15.67 -2.60 4.27
C SER A 149 -14.28 -2.00 4.00
N PHE A 150 -13.42 -2.68 3.25
CA PHE A 150 -12.04 -2.27 2.97
C PHE A 150 -11.90 -1.45 1.68
N ASN A 151 -12.99 -1.33 0.90
CA ASN A 151 -12.99 -0.76 -0.46
C ASN A 151 -11.96 -1.44 -1.39
N MET A 152 -11.60 -2.70 -1.11
CA MET A 152 -10.67 -3.47 -1.94
C MET A 152 -11.43 -4.04 -3.14
N HIS A 153 -10.77 -4.08 -4.29
CA HIS A 153 -11.29 -4.73 -5.49
C HIS A 153 -10.71 -6.12 -5.66
N ARG A 154 -9.38 -6.21 -5.75
CA ARG A 154 -8.65 -7.47 -6.00
C ARG A 154 -7.31 -7.51 -5.32
N PHE A 155 -6.95 -8.69 -4.84
CA PHE A 155 -5.59 -9.06 -4.48
C PHE A 155 -5.08 -10.10 -5.45
N TYR A 156 -3.80 -10.00 -5.76
CA TYR A 156 -3.07 -10.95 -6.58
C TYR A 156 -1.97 -11.56 -5.73
N LEU A 157 -2.07 -12.85 -5.46
CA LEU A 157 -1.09 -13.58 -4.68
C LEU A 157 -0.24 -14.44 -5.61
N LYS A 158 1.05 -14.60 -5.36
CA LYS A 158 1.89 -15.52 -6.14
C LYS A 158 1.32 -16.94 -6.06
N LYS A 159 1.13 -17.57 -7.21
CA LYS A 159 0.42 -18.86 -7.32
C LYS A 159 1.02 -19.92 -6.42
N GLY A 160 0.15 -20.63 -5.69
CA GLY A 160 0.56 -21.67 -4.75
C GLY A 160 1.20 -21.14 -3.46
N SER A 161 1.13 -19.83 -3.21
CA SER A 161 1.57 -19.17 -1.98
C SER A 161 0.52 -18.16 -1.52
N ASN A 162 0.79 -17.48 -0.42
CA ASN A 162 0.00 -16.34 0.05
C ASN A 162 0.77 -15.01 -0.05
N GLU A 163 1.89 -14.96 -0.76
CA GLU A 163 2.69 -13.75 -0.94
C GLU A 163 1.97 -12.75 -1.85
N LEU A 164 1.72 -11.54 -1.36
CA LEU A 164 0.98 -10.50 -2.07
C LEU A 164 1.86 -9.81 -3.13
N VAL A 165 1.38 -9.78 -4.37
CA VAL A 165 2.09 -9.21 -5.53
C VAL A 165 1.46 -7.91 -6.01
N ARG A 166 0.12 -7.80 -5.96
CA ARG A 166 -0.62 -6.58 -6.32
C ARG A 166 -1.88 -6.43 -5.49
N MET A 167 -2.16 -5.19 -5.11
CA MET A 167 -3.44 -4.78 -4.53
C MET A 167 -4.14 -3.79 -5.46
N GLN A 168 -5.47 -3.92 -5.55
CA GLN A 168 -6.34 -2.99 -6.24
C GLN A 168 -7.41 -2.51 -5.26
N GLN A 169 -7.52 -1.20 -5.09
CA GLN A 169 -8.44 -0.55 -4.15
C GLN A 169 -9.18 0.59 -4.84
N PHE A 170 -10.46 0.74 -4.59
CA PHE A 170 -11.18 1.95 -5.02
C PHE A 170 -10.91 3.08 -4.03
N LYS A 171 -10.41 4.22 -4.55
CA LYS A 171 -10.22 5.45 -3.78
C LYS A 171 -10.71 6.63 -4.62
N ASN A 172 -11.56 7.47 -4.05
CA ASN A 172 -12.14 8.65 -4.72
C ASN A 172 -12.78 8.33 -6.09
N GLY A 173 -13.47 7.18 -6.19
CA GLY A 173 -14.15 6.75 -7.42
C GLY A 173 -13.23 6.25 -8.54
N GLN A 174 -11.95 5.99 -8.24
CA GLN A 174 -10.95 5.51 -9.20
C GLN A 174 -10.17 4.32 -8.63
N MET A 175 -9.57 3.51 -9.49
CA MET A 175 -8.73 2.40 -9.06
C MET A 175 -7.34 2.90 -8.68
N LEU A 176 -6.96 2.67 -7.42
CA LEU A 176 -5.60 2.80 -6.91
C LEU A 176 -4.96 1.41 -6.90
N ILE A 177 -3.82 1.27 -7.57
CA ILE A 177 -3.09 0.03 -7.70
C ILE A 177 -1.78 0.14 -6.93
N ARG A 178 -1.43 -0.89 -6.19
CA ARG A 178 -0.14 -1.04 -5.52
C ARG A 178 0.52 -2.33 -5.95
N ASP A 179 1.65 -2.22 -6.62
CA ASP A 179 2.52 -3.33 -6.99
C ASP A 179 3.56 -3.56 -5.90
N LEU A 180 3.81 -4.83 -5.59
CA LEU A 180 4.78 -5.29 -4.60
C LEU A 180 5.79 -6.18 -5.34
N PRO A 181 6.85 -5.62 -5.94
CA PRO A 181 7.72 -6.35 -6.86
C PRO A 181 8.64 -7.37 -6.19
N ASN A 182 8.90 -7.22 -4.89
CA ASN A 182 9.84 -8.05 -4.13
C ASN A 182 9.26 -8.42 -2.75
N PRO A 183 8.11 -9.13 -2.70
CA PRO A 183 7.55 -9.56 -1.44
C PRO A 183 8.54 -10.49 -0.73
N SER A 184 8.76 -10.23 0.56
CA SER A 184 9.57 -11.05 1.45
C SER A 184 8.76 -11.44 2.67
N THR A 185 8.89 -12.69 3.08
CA THR A 185 8.33 -13.25 4.32
C THR A 185 9.41 -13.56 5.35
N GLU A 186 10.64 -13.07 5.13
CA GLU A 186 11.74 -13.16 6.07
C GLU A 186 11.44 -12.39 7.36
N GLN A 187 12.16 -12.74 8.43
CA GLN A 187 11.99 -12.10 9.73
C GLN A 187 12.33 -10.60 9.65
N ILE A 188 11.39 -9.77 10.10
CA ILE A 188 11.57 -8.32 10.16
C ILE A 188 12.32 -7.96 11.46
N ASP A 189 13.43 -7.23 11.35
CA ASP A 189 14.11 -6.68 12.53
C ASP A 189 13.17 -5.68 13.21
N GLN A 190 12.90 -5.88 14.50
CA GLN A 190 12.03 -5.03 15.30
C GLN A 190 12.48 -3.56 15.36
N LYS A 191 13.75 -3.26 15.03
CA LYS A 191 14.22 -1.87 14.86
C LYS A 191 13.51 -1.12 13.74
N VAL A 192 12.95 -1.81 12.75
CA VAL A 192 12.15 -1.20 11.66
C VAL A 192 10.96 -0.42 12.22
N PHE A 193 10.42 -0.82 13.37
CA PHE A 193 9.23 -0.19 13.96
C PHE A 193 9.56 0.82 15.08
N LYS A 194 10.84 1.16 15.33
CA LYS A 194 11.20 2.04 16.45
C LYS A 194 11.05 3.54 16.19
N TYR A 195 11.15 3.94 14.93
CA TYR A 195 11.14 5.34 14.50
C TYR A 195 10.03 5.53 13.52
#